data_AF-A0A1A8EHG4-F1
#
_entry.id   AF-A0A1A8EHG4-F1
#
_cell.length_a   1.000
_cell.length_b   1.000
_cell.length_c   1.000
_cell.angle_alpha   90.00
_cell.angle_beta   90.00
_cell.angle_gamma   90.00
#
_symmetry.space_group_name_H-M   'P 1'
#
loop_
_entity.id
_entity.type
_entity.pdbx_description
1 polymer ?
#
loop_
_entity_poly.entity_id
_entity_poly.type
_entity_poly.pdbx_seq_one_letter_code
_entity_poly.pdbx_strand_id
1 'polypeptide(L)'
;GTSSSDAECSPCSRGTFSNGSSASCQPHTQCETKNLQLTKEGTSSSDAECGERAAVAPVAAGVGVGLLLLLGLGAAGLYFRNQIKCRHRSTGKQ
;
A
#
# COMPACT_ATOMS: atom_id res chain seq x y z
N GLY A 1 -34.84 -10.98 -48.40
CA GLY A 1 -35.25 -10.36 -47.13
C GLY A 1 -34.03 -9.74 -46.50
N THR A 2 -34.15 -8.52 -45.99
CA THR A 2 -33.11 -7.89 -45.16
C THR A 2 -33.82 -7.11 -44.06
N SER A 3 -34.10 -7.78 -42.95
CA SER A 3 -34.63 -7.15 -41.76
C SER A 3 -33.45 -6.63 -40.94
N SER A 4 -32.91 -5.47 -41.32
CA SER A 4 -32.05 -4.71 -40.41
C SER A 4 -33.00 -3.97 -39.48
N SER A 5 -33.48 -4.65 -38.44
CA SER A 5 -34.14 -3.96 -37.34
C SER A 5 -33.05 -3.23 -36.57
N ASP A 6 -33.04 -1.91 -36.66
CA ASP A 6 -32.18 -1.05 -35.85
C ASP A 6 -32.32 -1.45 -34.37
N ALA A 7 -31.27 -2.04 -33.81
CA ALA A 7 -31.21 -2.26 -32.37
C ALA A 7 -30.98 -0.89 -31.72
N GLU A 8 -32.00 -0.36 -31.04
CA GLU A 8 -31.89 0.89 -30.28
C GLU A 8 -30.91 0.66 -29.11
N CYS A 9 -29.70 1.18 -29.24
CA CYS A 9 -28.67 1.09 -28.21
C CYS A 9 -28.80 2.25 -27.23
N SER A 10 -29.35 2.00 -26.04
CA SER A 10 -29.27 2.94 -24.92
C SER A 10 -27.94 2.81 -24.18
N PRO A 11 -27.34 3.91 -23.69
CA PRO A 11 -26.16 3.82 -22.83
C PRO A 11 -26.48 3.05 -21.54
N CYS A 12 -25.52 2.23 -21.09
CA CYS A 12 -25.65 1.50 -19.83
C CYS A 12 -25.75 2.45 -18.63
N SER A 13 -26.57 2.07 -17.64
CA SER A 13 -26.73 2.82 -16.39
C SER A 13 -25.44 2.78 -15.55
N ARG A 14 -25.31 3.72 -14.61
CA ARG A 14 -24.15 3.74 -13.69
C ARG A 14 -23.98 2.40 -12.98
N GLY A 15 -22.73 1.96 -12.88
CA GLY A 15 -22.37 0.66 -12.31
C GLY A 15 -22.58 -0.53 -13.25
N THR A 16 -22.90 -0.29 -14.53
CA THR A 16 -23.04 -1.34 -15.55
C THR A 16 -22.32 -0.99 -16.85
N PHE A 17 -21.92 -2.00 -17.61
CA PHE A 17 -21.21 -1.86 -18.87
C PHE A 17 -21.66 -2.88 -19.92
N SER A 18 -21.42 -2.58 -21.20
CA SER A 18 -21.47 -3.57 -22.28
C SER A 18 -20.40 -3.30 -23.33
N ASN A 19 -19.58 -4.30 -23.64
CA ASN A 19 -18.55 -4.22 -24.68
C ASN A 19 -19.08 -4.61 -26.09
N GLY A 20 -20.40 -4.55 -26.30
CA GLY A 20 -21.04 -4.95 -27.56
C GLY A 20 -21.08 -6.46 -27.83
N SER A 21 -20.44 -7.27 -27.00
CA SER A 21 -20.53 -8.75 -27.08
C SER A 21 -21.83 -9.30 -26.47
N SER A 22 -22.54 -8.50 -25.67
CA SER A 22 -23.80 -8.87 -25.04
C SER A 22 -24.88 -7.84 -25.35
N ALA A 23 -26.11 -8.32 -25.59
CA ALA A 23 -27.29 -7.47 -25.78
C ALA A 23 -27.77 -6.77 -24.49
N SER A 24 -27.14 -7.06 -23.35
CA SER A 24 -27.52 -6.53 -22.04
C SER A 24 -26.30 -5.93 -21.32
N CYS A 25 -26.56 -4.91 -20.51
CA CYS A 25 -25.58 -4.31 -19.62
C CYS A 25 -25.29 -5.26 -18.45
N GLN A 26 -24.02 -5.47 -18.17
CA GLN A 26 -23.54 -6.28 -17.06
C GLN A 26 -23.06 -5.40 -15.93
N PRO A 27 -23.21 -5.81 -14.65
CA PRO A 27 -22.69 -5.04 -13.54
C PRO A 27 -21.17 -4.94 -13.58
N HIS A 28 -20.63 -3.81 -13.13
CA HIS A 28 -19.19 -3.64 -12.97
C HIS A 28 -18.63 -4.61 -11.92
N THR A 29 -17.38 -5.02 -12.12
CA THR A 29 -16.63 -5.81 -11.15
C THR A 29 -16.45 -5.02 -9.85
N GLN A 30 -16.91 -5.58 -8.74
CA GLN A 30 -16.71 -5.01 -7.41
C GLN A 30 -15.36 -5.43 -6.82
N CYS A 31 -14.32 -4.60 -6.98
CA CYS A 31 -12.96 -4.93 -6.56
C CYS A 31 -12.84 -5.23 -5.05
N GLU A 32 -13.59 -4.50 -4.21
CA GLU A 32 -13.61 -4.69 -2.75
C GLU A 32 -14.04 -6.11 -2.35
N THR A 33 -15.01 -6.70 -3.05
CA THR A 33 -15.47 -8.08 -2.79
C THR A 33 -14.40 -9.12 -3.08
N LYS A 34 -13.41 -8.77 -3.91
CA LYS A 34 -12.25 -9.60 -4.25
C LYS A 34 -11.01 -9.24 -3.42
N ASN A 35 -11.13 -8.37 -2.42
CA ASN A 35 -10.01 -7.87 -1.63
C ASN A 35 -8.94 -7.17 -2.49
N LEU A 36 -9.34 -6.63 -3.64
CA LEU A 36 -8.52 -5.85 -4.56
C LEU A 36 -8.84 -4.37 -4.42
N GLN A 37 -7.97 -3.52 -4.93
CA GLN A 37 -8.19 -2.08 -5.05
C GLN A 37 -8.66 -1.75 -6.48
N LEU A 38 -9.62 -0.83 -6.57
CA LEU A 38 -10.01 -0.26 -7.85
C LEU A 38 -8.85 0.55 -8.44
N THR A 39 -8.30 0.08 -9.56
CA THR A 39 -7.19 0.74 -10.26
C THR A 39 -7.72 1.67 -11.34
N LYS A 40 -8.85 1.31 -11.97
CA LYS A 40 -9.50 2.14 -12.97
C LYS A 40 -11.01 1.95 -12.92
N GLU A 41 -11.72 3.07 -12.90
CA GLU A 41 -13.18 3.12 -12.95
C GLU A 41 -13.71 2.46 -14.24
N GLY A 42 -14.78 1.70 -14.10
CA GLY A 42 -15.53 1.18 -15.23
C GLY A 42 -16.29 2.30 -15.95
N THR A 43 -16.62 2.08 -17.22
CA THR A 43 -17.44 2.99 -18.04
C THR A 43 -18.70 2.28 -18.52
N SER A 44 -19.55 2.95 -19.29
CA SER A 44 -20.72 2.30 -19.90
C SER A 44 -20.33 1.23 -20.94
N SER A 45 -19.10 1.23 -21.43
CA SER A 45 -18.61 0.26 -22.43
C SER A 45 -17.51 -0.68 -21.92
N SER A 46 -16.90 -0.38 -20.78
CA SER A 46 -15.80 -1.17 -20.20
C SER A 46 -16.03 -1.48 -18.73
N ASP A 47 -15.58 -2.64 -18.30
CA ASP A 47 -15.61 -3.00 -16.87
C ASP A 47 -14.58 -2.16 -16.07
N ALA A 48 -14.75 -2.19 -14.75
CA ALA A 48 -13.77 -1.70 -13.78
C ALA A 48 -12.53 -2.61 -13.72
N GLU A 49 -11.33 -2.02 -13.62
CA GLU A 49 -10.08 -2.78 -13.48
C GLU A 49 -9.62 -2.79 -12.02
N CYS A 50 -9.33 -4.00 -11.52
CA CYS A 50 -8.90 -4.22 -10.14
C CYS A 50 -7.42 -4.62 -10.08
N GLY A 51 -6.70 -4.08 -9.10
CA GLY A 51 -5.28 -4.37 -8.85
C GLY A 51 -5.01 -4.71 -7.40
N GLU A 52 -3.81 -5.24 -7.13
CA GLU A 52 -3.38 -5.54 -5.77
C GLU A 52 -3.23 -4.25 -4.94
N ARG A 53 -3.57 -4.34 -3.65
CA ARG A 53 -3.31 -3.26 -2.72
C ARG A 53 -1.81 -3.16 -2.50
N ALA A 54 -1.20 -2.02 -2.84
CA ALA A 54 0.17 -1.75 -2.48
C ALA A 54 0.30 -1.84 -0.94
N ALA A 55 1.03 -2.85 -0.47
CA ALA A 55 1.35 -2.98 0.95
C ALA A 55 2.25 -1.81 1.33
N VAL A 56 1.66 -0.74 1.86
CA VAL A 56 2.42 0.33 2.52
C VAL A 56 3.05 -0.28 3.76
N ALA A 57 4.29 -0.72 3.64
CA ALA A 57 5.08 -1.17 4.78
C ALA A 57 5.14 0.00 5.79
N PRO A 58 4.78 -0.22 7.07
CA PRO A 58 4.83 0.85 8.05
C PRO A 58 6.29 1.27 8.25
N VAL A 59 6.64 2.45 7.72
CA VAL A 59 7.96 3.09 7.85
C VAL A 59 8.32 3.36 9.33
N ALA A 60 7.34 3.24 10.23
CA ALA A 60 7.47 3.46 11.67
C ALA A 60 8.45 2.51 12.39
N ALA A 61 8.79 1.35 11.82
CA ALA A 61 9.70 0.40 12.49
C ALA A 61 11.16 0.87 12.53
N GLY A 62 11.60 1.75 11.62
CA GLY A 62 13.00 2.18 11.53
C GLY A 62 13.45 3.15 12.62
N VAL A 63 12.56 4.07 13.03
CA VAL A 63 12.92 5.16 13.95
C VAL A 63 13.17 4.64 15.37
N GLY A 64 12.36 3.68 15.84
CA GLY A 64 12.51 3.09 17.17
C GLY A 64 13.83 2.33 17.33
N VAL A 65 14.21 1.52 16.34
CA VAL A 65 15.46 0.75 16.38
C VAL A 65 16.68 1.68 16.32
N GLY A 66 16.64 2.71 15.46
CA GLY A 66 17.72 3.69 15.37
C GLY A 66 17.98 4.42 16.69
N LEU A 67 16.92 4.87 17.38
CA LEU A 67 17.04 5.58 18.65
C LEU A 67 17.59 4.69 19.77
N LEU A 68 17.12 3.44 19.86
CA LEU A 68 17.59 2.47 20.86
C LEU A 68 19.08 2.13 20.67
N LEU A 69 19.53 1.96 19.43
CA LEU A 69 20.95 1.70 19.14
C LEU A 69 21.84 2.90 19.47
N LEU A 70 21.40 4.12 19.16
CA LEU A 70 22.15 5.34 19.49
C LEU A 70 22.25 5.55 21.01
N LEU A 71 21.17 5.32 21.75
CA LEU A 71 21.17 5.41 23.22
C LEU A 71 22.03 4.30 23.85
N GLY A 72 21.95 3.07 23.35
CA GLY A 72 22.75 1.95 23.85
C GLY A 72 24.25 2.13 23.62
N LEU A 73 24.66 2.49 22.41
CA LEU A 73 26.08 2.75 22.08
C LEU A 73 26.62 3.99 22.81
N GLY A 74 25.81 5.05 22.92
CA GLY A 74 26.15 6.25 23.67
C GLY A 74 26.37 5.97 25.16
N ALA A 75 25.44 5.24 25.80
CA ALA A 75 25.54 4.86 27.20
C ALA A 75 26.74 3.93 27.48
N ALA A 76 26.96 2.92 26.63
CA ALA A 76 28.11 2.03 26.74
C ALA A 76 29.42 2.81 26.60
N GLY A 77 29.53 3.70 25.60
CA GLY A 77 30.72 4.54 25.40
C GLY A 77 31.00 5.46 26.59
N LEU A 78 29.98 6.11 27.16
CA LEU A 78 30.12 6.93 28.37
C LEU A 78 30.52 6.09 29.59
N TYR A 79 29.92 4.92 29.77
CA TYR A 79 30.25 3.99 30.84
C TYR A 79 31.72 3.53 30.76
N PHE A 80 32.19 3.11 29.58
CA PHE A 80 33.58 2.72 29.37
C PHE A 80 34.56 3.89 29.57
N ARG A 81 34.23 5.10 29.11
CA ARG A 81 35.05 6.30 29.37
C ARG A 81 35.13 6.62 30.85
N ASN A 82 34.03 6.46 31.58
CA ASN A 82 34.00 6.67 33.03
C ASN A 82 34.81 5.58 33.76
N GLN A 83 34.70 4.33 33.34
CA GLN A 83 35.50 3.22 33.85
C GLN A 83 36.99 3.43 33.60
N ILE A 84 37.41 3.90 32.41
CA ILE A 84 38.82 4.20 32.12
C ILE A 84 39.33 5.39 32.93
N LYS A 85 38.53 6.46 33.09
CA LYS A 85 38.88 7.60 33.94
C LYS A 85 38.99 7.20 35.41
N CYS A 86 38.06 6.38 35.93
CA CYS A 86 38.12 5.84 37.28
C CYS A 86 39.31 4.88 37.46
N ARG A 87 39.59 4.03 36.47
CA ARG A 87 40.74 3.12 36.47
C ARG A 87 42.06 3.89 36.49
N HIS A 88 42.18 4.96 35.72
CA HIS A 88 43.35 5.84 35.72
C HIS A 88 43.48 6.66 37.02
N ARG A 89 42.35 7.09 37.62
CA ARG A 89 42.35 7.76 38.93
C ARG A 89 42.81 6.81 40.05
N SER A 90 42.57 5.51 39.93
CA SER A 90 43.05 4.50 40.88
C SER A 90 44.55 4.21 40.76
N THR A 91 45.15 4.40 39.58
CA THR A 91 46.59 4.14 39.34
C THR A 91 47.48 5.38 39.53
N GLY A 92 46.90 6.58 39.69
CA GLY A 92 47.61 7.84 39.93
C GLY A 92 47.73 8.26 41.41
N LYS A 93 47.36 7.38 42.35
CA LYS A 93 47.65 7.51 43.79
C LYS A 93 48.66 6.42 44.18
N GLN A 94 49.90 6.56 43.74
CA GLN A 94 51.08 6.07 44.42
C GLN A 94 52.13 7.18 44.36
#